data_AF-A0A2D8D530-F1
#
_entry.id   AF-A0A2D8D530-F1
#
_cell.length_a   1.000
_cell.length_b   1.000
_cell.length_c   1.000
_cell.angle_alpha   90.00
_cell.angle_beta   90.00
_cell.angle_gamma   90.00
#
_symmetry.space_group_name_H-M   'P 1'
#
loop_
_entity.id
_entity.type
_entity.pdbx_description
1 polymer ?
#
loop_
_entity_poly.entity_id
_entity_poly.type
_entity_poly.pdbx_seq_one_letter_code
_entity_poly.pdbx_strand_id
1 'polypeptide(L)'
;MTRPVRPFTALPWTSDLVAVLGDTMAAIGALDARISASSVASAWRIRASWAGYATALRLQRFEIDEIDVFSALVGLPIPHRPPVATMGEPFATYSGWLRSLGDRSEHHWREALPFSFEEPEGWSSAPTLLRALGVLDLWSRRDATINVWLAFPALCARMGLSSSPLPSLALGDPALRTLHGPRVAQLRRLLKTIRENCEDGLARLDRLEKWRRDFAAVIAGELRPGQLEDLGKLALTTPAVSARGVSNRLGMTVSGAGKLLARAAERGLFVEVSGRTSWRVYITSEAGIALGILAAPRGRPPSPPPPSPGLDAVLCAFDREMEAIDRLLEKG
;
A
#
# COMPACT_ATOMS: atom_id res chain seq x y z
N MET A 1 34.37 2.46 -29.76
CA MET A 1 32.94 2.09 -29.87
C MET A 1 32.47 1.63 -28.50
N THR A 2 31.60 2.40 -27.85
CA THR A 2 31.06 2.08 -26.53
C THR A 2 30.12 0.88 -26.68
N ARG A 3 30.36 -0.21 -25.95
CA ARG A 3 29.51 -1.41 -26.02
C ARG A 3 28.06 -1.01 -25.68
N PRO A 4 27.05 -1.40 -26.47
CA PRO A 4 25.66 -1.06 -26.19
C PRO A 4 25.26 -1.60 -24.81
N VAL A 5 24.53 -0.79 -24.05
CA VAL A 5 24.08 -1.11 -22.70
C VAL A 5 23.09 -2.27 -22.78
N ARG A 6 23.39 -3.38 -22.09
CA ARG A 6 22.54 -4.57 -22.13
C ARG A 6 21.20 -4.33 -21.43
N PRO A 7 20.07 -4.78 -22.03
CA PRO A 7 18.77 -4.74 -21.37
C PRO A 7 18.77 -5.70 -20.17
N PHE A 8 17.86 -5.47 -19.21
CA PHE A 8 17.74 -6.34 -18.03
C PHE A 8 17.45 -7.80 -18.40
N THR A 9 16.72 -8.01 -19.51
CA THR A 9 16.35 -9.33 -20.05
C THR A 9 17.53 -10.12 -20.63
N ALA A 10 18.68 -9.49 -20.90
CA ALA A 10 19.88 -10.13 -21.47
C ALA A 10 21.12 -10.05 -20.55
N LEU A 11 20.90 -9.76 -19.26
CA LEU A 11 21.99 -9.78 -18.29
C LEU A 11 22.47 -11.21 -18.03
N PRO A 12 23.77 -11.42 -17.79
CA PRO A 12 24.30 -12.73 -17.46
C PRO A 12 23.73 -13.21 -16.13
N TRP A 13 23.16 -14.42 -16.14
CA TRP A 13 22.61 -15.05 -14.95
C TRP A 13 23.73 -15.61 -14.07
N THR A 14 23.69 -15.26 -12.79
CA THR A 14 24.49 -15.89 -11.74
C THR A 14 23.55 -16.54 -10.73
N SER A 15 24.01 -17.55 -10.00
CA SER A 15 23.20 -18.22 -8.95
C SER A 15 22.61 -17.22 -7.95
N ASP A 16 23.41 -16.25 -7.52
CA ASP A 16 22.99 -15.19 -6.61
C ASP A 16 21.93 -14.26 -7.23
N LEU A 17 22.05 -13.88 -8.50
CA LEU A 17 21.00 -13.07 -9.15
C LEU A 17 19.68 -13.84 -9.29
N VAL A 18 19.76 -15.14 -9.59
CA VAL A 18 18.59 -16.03 -9.67
C VAL A 18 17.91 -16.14 -8.29
N ALA A 19 18.69 -16.33 -7.22
CA ALA A 19 18.17 -16.39 -5.86
C ALA A 19 17.44 -15.09 -5.47
N VAL A 20 18.08 -13.94 -5.67
CA VAL A 20 17.47 -12.63 -5.38
C VAL A 20 16.18 -12.41 -6.17
N LEU A 21 16.14 -12.82 -7.45
CA LEU A 21 14.93 -12.73 -8.25
C LEU A 21 13.81 -13.63 -7.71
N GLY A 22 14.13 -14.86 -7.33
CA GLY A 22 13.20 -15.80 -6.71
C GLY A 22 12.59 -15.24 -5.44
N ASP A 23 13.42 -14.73 -4.53
CA ASP A 23 12.98 -14.10 -3.28
C ASP A 23 12.07 -12.89 -3.53
N THR A 24 12.41 -12.05 -4.52
CA THR A 24 11.59 -10.89 -4.88
C THR A 24 10.22 -11.32 -5.42
N MET A 25 10.16 -12.34 -6.29
CA MET A 25 8.88 -12.84 -6.79
C MET A 25 8.04 -13.48 -5.67
N ALA A 26 8.66 -14.23 -4.77
CA ALA A 26 8.00 -14.80 -3.60
C ALA A 26 7.42 -13.70 -2.69
N ALA A 27 8.17 -12.61 -2.46
CA ALA A 27 7.70 -11.46 -1.68
C ALA A 27 6.48 -10.77 -2.32
N ILE A 28 6.47 -10.58 -3.66
CA ILE A 28 5.31 -10.05 -4.37
C ILE A 28 4.11 -10.98 -4.19
N GLY A 29 4.28 -12.28 -4.42
CA GLY A 29 3.21 -13.28 -4.30
C GLY A 29 2.64 -13.36 -2.89
N ALA A 30 3.49 -13.31 -1.86
CA ALA A 30 3.08 -13.31 -0.46
C ALA A 30 2.24 -12.06 -0.11
N LEU A 31 2.68 -10.87 -0.55
CA LEU A 31 1.92 -9.65 -0.36
C LEU A 31 0.57 -9.70 -1.10
N ASP A 32 0.57 -10.09 -2.38
CA ASP A 32 -0.64 -10.17 -3.20
C ASP A 32 -1.67 -11.12 -2.60
N ALA A 33 -1.26 -12.31 -2.17
CA ALA A 33 -2.13 -13.29 -1.53
C ALA A 33 -2.75 -12.75 -0.23
N ARG A 34 -1.92 -12.13 0.63
CA ARG A 34 -2.38 -11.56 1.91
C ARG A 34 -3.37 -10.41 1.69
N ILE A 35 -3.11 -9.53 0.73
CA ILE A 35 -4.01 -8.43 0.39
C ILE A 35 -5.32 -8.95 -0.19
N SER A 36 -5.26 -9.92 -1.10
CA SER A 36 -6.45 -10.50 -1.74
C SER A 36 -7.40 -11.15 -0.73
N ALA A 37 -6.86 -11.75 0.33
CA ALA A 37 -7.63 -12.39 1.39
C ALA A 37 -8.11 -11.43 2.50
N SER A 38 -7.68 -10.16 2.49
CA SER A 38 -7.91 -9.25 3.61
C SER A 38 -9.18 -8.41 3.47
N SER A 39 -9.99 -8.37 4.53
CA SER A 39 -11.18 -7.50 4.62
C SER A 39 -10.85 -6.00 4.66
N VAL A 40 -9.58 -5.63 4.88
CA VAL A 40 -9.11 -4.25 4.90
C VAL A 40 -8.28 -3.87 3.66
N ALA A 41 -8.34 -4.68 2.60
CA ALA A 41 -7.58 -4.47 1.36
C ALA A 41 -7.75 -3.06 0.76
N SER A 42 -8.99 -2.55 0.70
CA SER A 42 -9.26 -1.20 0.18
C SER A 42 -8.62 -0.09 1.04
N ALA A 43 -8.67 -0.25 2.37
CA ALA A 43 -8.04 0.68 3.31
C ALA A 43 -6.52 0.61 3.21
N TRP A 44 -5.96 -0.60 3.10
CA TRP A 44 -4.54 -0.80 2.86
C TRP A 44 -4.09 -0.14 1.56
N ARG A 45 -4.84 -0.28 0.46
CA ARG A 45 -4.52 0.32 -0.84
C ARG A 45 -4.38 1.84 -0.72
N ILE A 46 -5.32 2.51 -0.05
CA ILE A 46 -5.25 3.96 0.19
C ILE A 46 -3.95 4.31 0.93
N ARG A 47 -3.62 3.61 2.01
CA ARG A 47 -2.45 3.90 2.84
C ARG A 47 -1.13 3.60 2.14
N ALA A 48 -1.05 2.46 1.46
CA ALA A 48 0.11 2.08 0.67
C ALA A 48 0.33 3.03 -0.51
N SER A 49 -0.73 3.64 -1.04
CA SER A 49 -0.62 4.61 -2.13
C SER A 49 0.12 5.88 -1.71
N TRP A 50 0.04 6.31 -0.45
CA TRP A 50 0.81 7.47 0.01
C TRP A 50 2.32 7.22 -0.08
N ALA A 51 2.76 6.06 0.39
CA ALA A 51 4.16 5.65 0.30
C ALA A 51 4.62 5.52 -1.16
N GLY A 52 3.80 4.88 -2.00
CA GLY A 52 4.10 4.73 -3.43
C GLY A 52 4.19 6.07 -4.17
N TYR A 53 3.25 6.98 -3.90
CA TYR A 53 3.24 8.31 -4.50
C TYR A 53 4.43 9.16 -4.05
N ALA A 54 4.76 9.13 -2.75
CA ALA A 54 5.94 9.81 -2.21
C ALA A 54 7.22 9.29 -2.85
N THR A 55 7.36 7.97 -3.02
CA THR A 55 8.49 7.38 -3.74
C THR A 55 8.57 7.90 -5.17
N ALA A 56 7.47 7.94 -5.91
CA ALA A 56 7.45 8.47 -7.27
C ALA A 56 7.82 9.96 -7.34
N LEU A 57 7.38 10.78 -6.38
CA LEU A 57 7.75 12.19 -6.25
C LEU A 57 9.24 12.37 -5.95
N ARG A 58 9.82 11.58 -5.03
CA ARG A 58 11.27 11.60 -4.75
C ARG A 58 12.10 11.23 -5.98
N LEU A 59 11.59 10.32 -6.81
CA LEU A 59 12.23 9.99 -8.10
C LEU A 59 12.18 11.15 -9.12
N GLN A 60 11.29 12.14 -8.91
CA GLN A 60 11.29 13.42 -9.62
C GLN A 60 12.04 14.54 -8.88
N ARG A 61 12.82 14.20 -7.85
CA ARG A 61 13.60 15.13 -7.03
C ARG A 61 12.77 16.10 -6.19
N PHE A 62 11.50 15.80 -5.94
CA PHE A 62 10.77 16.49 -4.88
C PHE A 62 11.25 16.00 -3.51
N GLU A 63 11.54 16.93 -2.61
CA GLU A 63 11.86 16.67 -1.21
C GLU A 63 10.56 16.44 -0.42
N ILE A 64 9.91 15.30 -0.69
CA ILE A 64 8.61 14.93 -0.13
C ILE A 64 8.71 13.56 0.53
N ASP A 65 8.17 13.44 1.74
CA ASP A 65 7.95 12.15 2.38
C ASP A 65 6.47 11.74 2.32
N GLU A 66 6.21 10.48 2.67
CA GLU A 66 4.85 9.94 2.75
C GLU A 66 3.92 10.78 3.61
N ILE A 67 4.43 11.27 4.74
CA ILE A 67 3.68 12.07 5.70
C ILE A 67 3.26 13.44 5.14
N ASP A 68 3.98 13.98 4.15
CA ASP A 68 3.56 15.19 3.42
C ASP A 68 2.39 14.88 2.47
N VAL A 69 2.48 13.78 1.73
CA VAL A 69 1.39 13.30 0.87
C VAL A 69 0.13 13.08 1.70
N PHE A 70 0.27 12.41 2.84
CA PHE A 70 -0.80 12.20 3.80
C PHE A 70 -1.41 13.52 4.30
N SER A 71 -0.57 14.45 4.78
CA SER A 71 -0.98 15.76 5.29
C SER A 71 -1.83 16.53 4.27
N ALA A 72 -1.33 16.60 3.03
CA ALA A 72 -1.97 17.31 1.94
C ALA A 72 -3.34 16.71 1.57
N LEU A 73 -3.43 15.38 1.53
CA LEU A 73 -4.64 14.68 1.11
C LEU A 73 -5.72 14.61 2.19
N VAL A 74 -5.31 14.50 3.46
CA VAL A 74 -6.24 14.48 4.59
C VAL A 74 -6.65 15.90 4.99
N GLY A 75 -5.89 16.92 4.57
CA GLY A 75 -6.17 18.33 4.87
C GLY A 75 -5.93 18.67 6.34
N LEU A 76 -5.01 17.95 7.00
CA LEU A 76 -4.68 18.16 8.40
C LEU A 76 -3.19 18.50 8.52
N PRO A 77 -2.85 19.71 9.01
CA PRO A 77 -1.47 20.10 9.20
C PRO A 77 -0.84 19.22 10.27
N ILE A 78 0.35 18.72 9.97
CA ILE A 78 1.09 17.87 10.90
C ILE A 78 1.92 18.76 11.81
N PRO A 79 1.76 18.63 13.14
CA PRO A 79 2.54 19.42 14.08
C PRO A 79 4.04 19.29 13.82
N HIS A 80 4.75 20.42 13.92
CA HIS A 80 6.20 20.51 13.78
C HIS A 80 6.77 20.13 12.39
N ARG A 81 5.92 19.91 11.39
CA ARG A 81 6.35 19.69 10.00
C ARG A 81 6.17 20.97 9.19
N PRO A 82 7.23 21.53 8.59
CA PRO A 82 7.12 22.69 7.71
C PRO A 82 6.16 22.40 6.55
N PRO A 83 5.41 23.40 6.05
CA PRO A 83 4.67 23.26 4.80
C PRO A 83 5.64 22.90 3.68
N VAL A 84 5.21 22.00 2.79
CA VAL A 84 6.04 21.60 1.66
C VAL A 84 6.23 22.78 0.72
N ALA A 85 7.44 23.34 0.67
CA ALA A 85 7.83 24.36 -0.28
C ALA A 85 8.08 23.69 -1.64
N THR A 86 7.03 23.49 -2.42
CA THR A 86 7.16 22.96 -3.79
C THR A 86 6.94 24.04 -4.83
N MET A 87 7.80 24.05 -5.85
CA MET A 87 7.52 24.72 -7.11
C MET A 87 6.51 23.84 -7.88
N GLY A 88 5.23 24.24 -7.92
CA GLY A 88 4.16 23.55 -8.65
C GLY A 88 3.15 22.82 -7.77
N GLU A 89 2.35 21.94 -8.38
CA GLU A 89 1.28 21.17 -7.73
C GLU A 89 1.63 19.66 -7.66
N PRO A 90 2.53 19.23 -6.75
CA PRO A 90 3.04 17.85 -6.72
C PRO A 90 1.96 16.79 -6.49
N PHE A 91 0.82 17.17 -5.90
CA PHE A 91 -0.28 16.27 -5.54
C PHE A 91 -1.40 16.23 -6.58
N ALA A 92 -1.35 17.03 -7.65
CA ALA A 92 -2.45 17.17 -8.62
C ALA A 92 -2.86 15.83 -9.27
N THR A 93 -1.89 14.97 -9.56
CA THR A 93 -2.14 13.68 -10.23
C THR A 93 -2.54 12.53 -9.30
N TYR A 94 -2.51 12.74 -7.98
CA TYR A 94 -2.72 11.66 -7.01
C TYR A 94 -4.11 11.02 -7.13
N SER A 95 -5.16 11.82 -7.21
CA SER A 95 -6.55 11.31 -7.23
C SER A 95 -6.83 10.47 -8.47
N GLY A 96 -6.32 10.89 -9.63
CA GLY A 96 -6.38 10.14 -10.88
C GLY A 96 -5.60 8.83 -10.79
N TRP A 97 -4.39 8.87 -10.23
CA TRP A 97 -3.58 7.67 -10.04
C TRP A 97 -4.23 6.67 -9.09
N LEU A 98 -4.70 7.10 -7.91
CA LEU A 98 -5.37 6.21 -6.95
C LEU A 98 -6.59 5.53 -7.57
N ARG A 99 -7.37 6.26 -8.38
CA ARG A 99 -8.50 5.68 -9.12
C ARG A 99 -8.04 4.59 -10.09
N SER A 100 -6.98 4.87 -10.85
CA SER A 100 -6.43 3.90 -11.82
C SER A 100 -5.95 2.59 -11.19
N LEU A 101 -5.59 2.59 -9.90
CA LEU A 101 -5.21 1.38 -9.17
C LEU A 101 -6.41 0.46 -8.86
N GLY A 102 -7.63 0.99 -8.92
CA GLY A 102 -8.88 0.23 -8.76
C GLY A 102 -9.45 -0.31 -10.09
N ASP A 103 -9.00 0.22 -11.23
CA ASP A 103 -9.55 -0.14 -12.53
C ASP A 103 -8.99 -1.50 -13.00
N ARG A 104 -9.87 -2.48 -13.11
CA ARG A 104 -9.57 -3.75 -13.79
C ARG A 104 -9.62 -3.51 -15.29
N SER A 105 -8.46 -3.28 -15.89
CA SER A 105 -8.33 -3.15 -17.34
C SER A 105 -8.40 -4.53 -18.01
N GLU A 106 -9.31 -4.69 -18.95
CA GLU A 106 -9.39 -5.88 -19.83
C GLU A 106 -8.34 -5.84 -20.96
N HIS A 107 -7.79 -4.66 -21.25
CA HIS A 107 -6.77 -4.47 -22.28
C HIS A 107 -5.47 -5.22 -21.96
N HIS A 108 -4.85 -5.75 -23.01
CA HIS A 108 -3.54 -6.36 -22.90
C HIS A 108 -2.50 -5.31 -22.44
N TRP A 109 -1.52 -5.71 -21.62
CA TRP A 109 -0.58 -4.75 -20.99
C TRP A 109 0.15 -3.85 -21.98
N ARG A 110 0.39 -4.31 -23.22
CA ARG A 110 1.01 -3.50 -24.30
C ARG A 110 0.11 -2.38 -24.79
N GLU A 111 -1.19 -2.61 -24.88
CA GLU A 111 -2.17 -1.63 -25.37
C GLU A 111 -2.32 -0.47 -24.38
N ALA A 112 -2.04 -0.73 -23.11
CA ALA A 112 -2.11 0.27 -22.05
C ALA A 112 -0.82 1.12 -21.91
N LEU A 113 0.22 0.87 -22.72
CA LEU A 113 1.44 1.67 -22.72
C LEU A 113 1.26 2.91 -23.62
N PRO A 114 1.82 4.07 -23.25
CA PRO A 114 1.76 5.27 -24.09
C PRO A 114 2.75 5.23 -25.26
N PHE A 115 3.42 4.09 -25.51
CA PHE A 115 4.42 3.93 -26.56
C PHE A 115 4.51 2.48 -27.02
N SER A 116 5.00 2.29 -28.25
CA SER A 116 5.44 0.99 -28.76
C SER A 116 6.96 0.81 -28.59
N PHE A 117 7.40 -0.44 -28.50
CA PHE A 117 8.82 -0.76 -28.48
C PHE A 117 9.08 -2.13 -29.12
N GLU A 118 10.27 -2.27 -29.70
CA GLU A 118 10.77 -3.58 -30.13
C GLU A 118 11.26 -4.38 -28.93
N GLU A 119 10.92 -5.66 -28.91
CA GLU A 119 11.31 -6.55 -27.82
C GLU A 119 12.84 -6.62 -27.69
N PRO A 120 13.40 -6.26 -26.51
CA PRO A 120 14.83 -6.34 -26.28
C PRO A 120 15.37 -7.78 -26.37
N GLU A 121 16.69 -7.90 -26.51
CA GLU A 121 17.38 -9.19 -26.44
C GLU A 121 16.96 -10.00 -25.19
N GLY A 122 16.71 -11.30 -25.36
CA GLY A 122 16.32 -12.22 -24.28
C GLY A 122 14.89 -12.06 -23.75
N TRP A 123 14.06 -11.20 -24.38
CA TRP A 123 12.71 -10.89 -23.90
C TRP A 123 11.81 -12.11 -23.70
N SER A 124 11.68 -12.98 -24.70
CA SER A 124 10.76 -14.12 -24.69
C SER A 124 11.08 -15.15 -23.59
N SER A 125 12.36 -15.31 -23.24
CA SER A 125 12.84 -16.21 -22.19
C SER A 125 12.92 -15.55 -20.81
N ALA A 126 12.78 -14.23 -20.72
CA ALA A 126 12.96 -13.51 -19.46
C ALA A 126 11.75 -13.70 -18.51
N PRO A 127 11.99 -13.89 -17.20
CA PRO A 127 10.93 -13.89 -16.21
C PRO A 127 10.07 -12.62 -16.29
N THR A 128 8.78 -12.75 -16.01
CA THR A 128 7.81 -11.64 -16.15
C THR A 128 8.22 -10.38 -15.39
N LEU A 129 8.82 -10.52 -14.20
CA LEU A 129 9.33 -9.37 -13.45
C LEU A 129 10.45 -8.63 -14.18
N LEU A 130 11.36 -9.35 -14.85
CA LEU A 130 12.40 -8.70 -15.65
C LEU A 130 11.84 -8.02 -16.90
N ARG A 131 10.79 -8.60 -17.50
CA ARG A 131 10.08 -7.96 -18.61
C ARG A 131 9.41 -6.66 -18.15
N ALA A 132 8.75 -6.66 -16.98
CA ALA A 132 8.15 -5.47 -16.40
C ALA A 132 9.21 -4.38 -16.09
N LEU A 133 10.34 -4.76 -15.49
CA LEU A 133 11.47 -3.85 -15.26
C LEU A 133 12.12 -3.37 -16.57
N GLY A 134 12.11 -4.18 -17.62
CA GLY A 134 12.55 -3.78 -18.96
C GLY A 134 11.63 -2.72 -19.58
N VAL A 135 10.32 -2.84 -19.40
CA VAL A 135 9.35 -1.81 -19.82
C VAL A 135 9.55 -0.52 -19.02
N LEU A 136 9.74 -0.63 -17.70
CA LEU A 136 10.04 0.53 -16.84
C LEU A 136 11.30 1.26 -17.31
N ASP A 137 12.36 0.52 -17.58
CA ASP A 137 13.63 1.02 -18.10
C ASP A 137 13.43 1.76 -19.43
N LEU A 138 12.70 1.15 -20.39
CA LEU A 138 12.39 1.78 -21.68
C LEU A 138 11.50 3.02 -21.55
N TRP A 139 10.46 2.97 -20.72
CA TRP A 139 9.55 4.08 -20.50
C TRP A 139 10.26 5.26 -19.85
N SER A 140 11.13 5.01 -18.86
CA SER A 140 11.82 6.08 -18.13
C SER A 140 12.68 6.98 -19.03
N ARG A 141 13.14 6.46 -20.17
CA ARG A 141 13.89 7.22 -21.18
C ARG A 141 13.02 8.05 -22.11
N ARG A 142 11.74 7.70 -22.23
CA ARG A 142 10.77 8.39 -23.10
C ARG A 142 9.92 9.40 -22.35
N ASP A 143 9.69 9.16 -21.06
CA ASP A 143 8.82 9.97 -20.22
C ASP A 143 9.57 10.49 -19.00
N ALA A 144 9.80 11.80 -18.98
CA ALA A 144 10.47 12.49 -17.88
C ALA A 144 9.52 12.81 -16.71
N THR A 145 8.22 12.54 -16.83
CA THR A 145 7.22 12.81 -15.78
C THR A 145 7.22 11.73 -14.70
N ILE A 146 6.37 11.90 -13.68
CA ILE A 146 6.14 10.95 -12.59
C ILE A 146 5.42 9.67 -13.04
N ASN A 147 4.72 9.72 -14.18
CA ASN A 147 3.81 8.67 -14.63
C ASN A 147 4.50 7.32 -14.80
N VAL A 148 5.74 7.30 -15.28
CA VAL A 148 6.53 6.08 -15.45
C VAL A 148 6.67 5.27 -14.15
N TRP A 149 6.87 5.94 -13.01
CA TRP A 149 7.02 5.27 -11.71
C TRP A 149 5.67 4.82 -11.14
N LEU A 150 4.65 5.68 -11.30
CA LEU A 150 3.29 5.42 -10.81
C LEU A 150 2.57 4.32 -11.58
N ALA A 151 2.94 4.09 -12.84
CA ALA A 151 2.33 3.06 -13.66
C ALA A 151 2.85 1.63 -13.37
N PHE A 152 3.99 1.50 -12.69
CA PHE A 152 4.62 0.19 -12.45
C PHE A 152 3.73 -0.80 -11.70
N PRO A 153 3.00 -0.44 -10.61
CA PRO A 153 2.00 -1.31 -9.98
C PRO A 153 0.95 -1.87 -10.95
N ALA A 154 0.41 -1.01 -11.82
CA ALA A 154 -0.62 -1.42 -12.79
C ALA A 154 -0.03 -2.32 -13.88
N LEU A 155 1.20 -2.04 -14.31
CA LEU A 155 1.93 -2.90 -15.24
C LEU A 155 2.16 -4.29 -14.65
N CYS A 156 2.61 -4.38 -13.39
CA CYS A 156 2.80 -5.66 -12.70
C CYS A 156 1.51 -6.49 -12.68
N ALA A 157 0.39 -5.88 -12.31
CA ALA A 157 -0.91 -6.55 -12.29
C ALA A 157 -1.33 -7.04 -13.70
N ARG A 158 -1.24 -6.18 -14.71
CA ARG A 158 -1.60 -6.53 -16.10
C ARG A 158 -0.69 -7.59 -16.72
N MET A 159 0.55 -7.70 -16.25
CA MET A 159 1.48 -8.76 -16.66
C MET A 159 1.30 -10.06 -15.84
N GLY A 160 0.37 -10.10 -14.87
CA GLY A 160 0.09 -11.27 -14.06
C GLY A 160 1.07 -11.50 -12.91
N LEU A 161 1.81 -10.49 -12.46
CA LEU A 161 2.68 -10.59 -11.28
C LEU A 161 1.89 -10.45 -9.96
N SER A 162 0.70 -9.85 -10.02
CA SER A 162 -0.22 -9.71 -8.90
C SER A 162 -1.66 -9.70 -9.41
N SER A 163 -2.61 -10.10 -8.56
CA SER A 163 -4.04 -10.11 -8.86
C SER A 163 -4.65 -8.71 -9.04
N SER A 164 -4.02 -7.71 -8.43
CA SER A 164 -4.40 -6.30 -8.52
C SER A 164 -3.18 -5.39 -8.38
N PRO A 165 -3.27 -4.11 -8.79
CA PRO A 165 -2.16 -3.17 -8.62
C PRO A 165 -1.83 -2.98 -7.13
N LEU A 166 -0.59 -3.31 -6.75
CA LEU A 166 -0.07 -3.12 -5.40
C LEU A 166 0.64 -1.76 -5.32
N PRO A 167 0.06 -0.72 -4.69
CA PRO A 167 0.61 0.64 -4.75
C PRO A 167 2.01 0.77 -4.15
N SER A 168 2.37 -0.10 -3.19
CA SER A 168 3.71 -0.18 -2.61
C SER A 168 4.78 -0.53 -3.65
N LEU A 169 4.42 -1.12 -4.79
CA LEU A 169 5.36 -1.40 -5.88
C LEU A 169 5.72 -0.16 -6.71
N ALA A 170 5.16 1.03 -6.46
CA ALA A 170 5.62 2.22 -7.14
C ALA A 170 7.11 2.47 -6.79
N LEU A 171 7.97 2.40 -7.80
CA LEU A 171 9.42 2.42 -7.66
C LEU A 171 10.11 2.85 -8.95
N GLY A 172 11.43 3.05 -8.86
CA GLY A 172 12.28 3.34 -10.00
C GLY A 172 13.71 3.61 -9.56
N ASP A 173 14.55 3.96 -10.54
CA ASP A 173 15.91 4.46 -10.33
C ASP A 173 16.11 5.62 -11.34
N PRO A 174 16.40 6.86 -10.91
CA PRO A 174 16.59 7.98 -11.83
C PRO A 174 17.71 7.75 -12.84
N ALA A 175 18.68 6.88 -12.53
CA ALA A 175 19.76 6.51 -13.45
C ALA A 175 19.28 5.69 -14.66
N LEU A 176 18.06 5.13 -14.65
CA LEU A 176 17.48 4.45 -15.82
C LEU A 176 17.31 5.41 -17.01
N ARG A 177 17.16 6.71 -16.74
CA ARG A 177 17.00 7.75 -17.76
C ARG A 177 18.25 7.95 -18.61
N THR A 178 19.43 7.71 -18.05
CA THR A 178 20.70 8.09 -18.70
C THR A 178 21.43 6.92 -19.35
N LEU A 179 21.02 5.66 -19.16
CA LEU A 179 21.76 4.47 -19.64
C LEU A 179 23.20 4.38 -19.12
N HIS A 180 23.48 4.92 -17.94
CA HIS A 180 24.82 4.86 -17.32
C HIS A 180 24.86 3.88 -16.15
N GLY A 181 26.02 3.22 -15.98
CA GLY A 181 26.35 2.45 -14.78
C GLY A 181 26.20 0.92 -14.90
N PRO A 182 26.64 0.19 -13.86
CA PRO A 182 26.65 -1.28 -13.84
C PRO A 182 25.23 -1.85 -13.76
N ARG A 183 24.73 -2.39 -14.88
CA ARG A 183 23.33 -2.87 -15.03
C ARG A 183 22.94 -3.99 -14.06
N VAL A 184 23.84 -4.91 -13.75
CA VAL A 184 23.59 -5.98 -12.76
C VAL A 184 23.37 -5.38 -11.36
N ALA A 185 24.18 -4.41 -10.96
CA ALA A 185 24.02 -3.76 -9.66
C ALA A 185 22.72 -2.92 -9.61
N GLN A 186 22.36 -2.27 -10.72
CA GLN A 186 21.10 -1.55 -10.83
C GLN A 186 19.89 -2.48 -10.71
N LEU A 187 19.89 -3.62 -11.41
CA LEU A 187 18.84 -4.63 -11.27
C LEU A 187 18.72 -5.13 -9.82
N ARG A 188 19.85 -5.44 -9.17
CA ARG A 188 19.85 -5.88 -7.77
C ARG A 188 19.26 -4.85 -6.81
N ARG A 189 19.53 -3.56 -7.02
CA ARG A 189 18.92 -2.49 -6.21
C ARG A 189 17.41 -2.45 -6.40
N LEU A 190 16.93 -2.50 -7.65
CA LEU A 190 15.50 -2.52 -7.94
C LEU A 190 14.81 -3.74 -7.29
N LEU A 191 15.39 -4.94 -7.43
CA LEU A 191 14.87 -6.17 -6.82
C LEU A 191 14.85 -6.10 -5.27
N LYS A 192 15.88 -5.52 -4.67
CA LYS A 192 15.94 -5.26 -3.23
C LYS A 192 14.84 -4.30 -2.79
N THR A 193 14.68 -3.16 -3.47
CA THR A 193 13.64 -2.18 -3.15
C THR A 193 12.23 -2.75 -3.30
N ILE A 194 11.99 -3.59 -4.32
CA ILE A 194 10.70 -4.30 -4.46
C ILE A 194 10.43 -5.14 -3.21
N ARG A 195 11.42 -5.92 -2.77
CA ARG A 195 11.26 -6.79 -1.60
C ARG A 195 11.00 -6.00 -0.33
N GLU A 196 11.78 -4.94 -0.08
CA GLU A 196 11.57 -4.03 1.06
C GLU A 196 10.17 -3.42 1.03
N ASN A 197 9.71 -2.96 -0.13
CA ASN A 197 8.35 -2.43 -0.29
C ASN A 197 7.25 -3.49 -0.05
N CYS A 198 7.52 -4.76 -0.37
CA CYS A 198 6.59 -5.86 -0.09
C CYS A 198 6.52 -6.16 1.41
N GLU A 199 7.67 -6.23 2.08
CA GLU A 199 7.79 -6.44 3.53
C GLU A 199 7.12 -5.30 4.31
N ASP A 200 7.39 -4.05 3.95
CA ASP A 200 6.72 -2.88 4.53
C ASP A 200 5.21 -2.89 4.28
N GLY A 201 4.80 -3.32 3.07
CA GLY A 201 3.40 -3.51 2.70
C GLY A 201 2.69 -4.53 3.60
N LEU A 202 3.31 -5.68 3.84
CA LEU A 202 2.81 -6.71 4.75
C LEU A 202 2.73 -6.20 6.19
N ALA A 203 3.79 -5.54 6.68
CA ALA A 203 3.80 -4.99 8.03
C ALA A 203 2.69 -3.94 8.24
N ARG A 204 2.37 -3.14 7.21
CA ARG A 204 1.24 -2.20 7.23
C ARG A 204 -0.11 -2.92 7.27
N LEU A 205 -0.25 -3.99 6.49
CA LEU A 205 -1.45 -4.81 6.50
C LEU A 205 -1.71 -5.41 7.87
N ASP A 206 -0.70 -6.05 8.46
CA ASP A 206 -0.84 -6.72 9.76
C ASP A 206 -1.24 -5.73 10.86
N ARG A 207 -0.66 -4.52 10.86
CA ARG A 207 -1.03 -3.44 11.78
C ARG A 207 -2.48 -2.99 11.57
N LEU A 208 -2.92 -2.85 10.33
CA LEU A 208 -4.29 -2.44 10.01
C LEU A 208 -5.33 -3.51 10.36
N GLU A 209 -5.03 -4.79 10.10
CA GLU A 209 -5.86 -5.92 10.49
C GLU A 209 -5.95 -6.04 12.01
N LYS A 210 -4.82 -5.83 12.72
CA LYS A 210 -4.83 -5.78 14.17
C LYS A 210 -5.71 -4.64 14.68
N TRP A 211 -5.52 -3.42 14.18
CA TRP A 211 -6.34 -2.28 14.57
C TRP A 211 -7.84 -2.54 14.32
N ARG A 212 -8.19 -3.15 13.17
CA ARG A 212 -9.59 -3.50 12.85
C ARG A 212 -10.19 -4.52 13.83
N ARG A 213 -9.39 -5.51 14.26
CA ARG A 213 -9.78 -6.50 15.28
C ARG A 213 -9.94 -5.86 16.65
N ASP A 214 -8.98 -5.05 17.08
CA ASP A 214 -9.05 -4.30 18.34
C ASP A 214 -10.30 -3.41 18.36
N PHE A 215 -10.58 -2.73 17.24
CA PHE A 215 -11.78 -1.92 17.07
C PHE A 215 -13.08 -2.73 17.25
N ALA A 216 -13.17 -3.89 16.60
CA ALA A 216 -14.33 -4.76 16.72
C ALA A 216 -14.53 -5.27 18.16
N ALA A 217 -13.44 -5.61 18.85
CA ALA A 217 -13.48 -6.04 20.25
C ALA A 217 -13.99 -4.92 21.18
N VAL A 218 -13.56 -3.67 20.96
CA VAL A 218 -14.08 -2.52 21.73
C VAL A 218 -15.57 -2.34 21.47
N ILE A 219 -16.03 -2.40 20.22
CA ILE A 219 -17.46 -2.27 19.90
C ILE A 219 -18.28 -3.37 20.59
N ALA A 220 -17.82 -4.62 20.54
CA ALA A 220 -18.50 -5.76 21.14
C ALA A 220 -18.60 -5.67 22.67
N GLY A 221 -17.64 -5.02 23.32
CA GLY A 221 -17.63 -4.81 24.77
C GLY A 221 -18.46 -3.61 25.25
N GLU A 222 -19.01 -2.79 24.35
CA GLU A 222 -19.75 -1.57 24.69
C GLU A 222 -21.26 -1.83 24.71
N LEU A 223 -21.93 -1.54 25.84
CA LEU A 223 -23.39 -1.65 25.96
C LEU A 223 -24.15 -0.75 24.97
N ARG A 224 -23.55 0.40 24.62
CA ARG A 224 -24.11 1.38 23.67
C ARG A 224 -22.98 1.92 22.80
N PRO A 225 -22.65 1.26 21.68
CA PRO A 225 -21.56 1.69 20.81
C PRO A 225 -21.89 3.01 20.10
N GLY A 226 -23.16 3.26 19.75
CA GLY A 226 -23.59 4.48 19.07
C GLY A 226 -22.79 4.71 17.78
N GLN A 227 -22.42 5.97 17.51
CA GLN A 227 -21.63 6.31 16.31
C GLN A 227 -20.13 5.94 16.39
N LEU A 228 -19.73 5.17 17.41
CA LEU A 228 -18.38 4.61 17.42
C LEU A 228 -18.18 3.71 16.20
N GLU A 229 -19.17 2.87 15.86
CA GLU A 229 -19.08 2.01 14.67
C GLU A 229 -18.83 2.79 13.37
N ASP A 230 -19.57 3.88 13.16
CA ASP A 230 -19.41 4.73 11.98
C ASP A 230 -18.06 5.44 11.96
N LEU A 231 -17.54 5.85 13.13
CA LEU A 231 -16.19 6.41 13.25
C LEU A 231 -15.14 5.37 12.84
N GLY A 232 -15.31 4.09 13.19
CA GLY A 232 -14.43 3.01 12.77
C GLY A 232 -14.43 2.79 11.26
N LYS A 233 -15.62 2.79 10.64
CA LYS A 233 -15.77 2.72 9.17
C LYS A 233 -15.09 3.91 8.49
N LEU A 234 -15.28 5.11 9.03
CA LEU A 234 -14.64 6.32 8.53
C LEU A 234 -13.11 6.22 8.61
N ALA A 235 -12.56 5.69 9.70
CA ALA A 235 -11.12 5.61 9.92
C ALA A 235 -10.38 4.71 8.90
N LEU A 236 -11.08 3.76 8.28
CA LEU A 236 -10.52 2.92 7.22
C LEU A 236 -10.12 3.72 5.98
N THR A 237 -10.83 4.81 5.68
CA THR A 237 -10.54 5.69 4.54
C THR A 237 -9.89 7.00 4.94
N THR A 238 -10.14 7.47 6.17
CA THR A 238 -9.60 8.71 6.72
C THR A 238 -9.02 8.47 8.12
N PRO A 239 -7.77 7.98 8.24
CA PRO A 239 -7.22 7.58 9.53
C PRO A 239 -6.81 8.73 10.45
N ALA A 240 -6.72 9.98 9.94
CA ALA A 240 -6.65 11.16 10.79
C ALA A 240 -7.88 12.04 10.65
N VAL A 241 -8.39 12.50 11.78
CA VAL A 241 -9.65 13.22 11.88
C VAL A 241 -9.58 14.32 12.94
N SER A 242 -10.39 15.35 12.76
CA SER A 242 -10.69 16.36 13.76
C SER A 242 -12.17 16.31 14.13
N ALA A 243 -12.56 16.91 15.26
CA ALA A 243 -13.97 16.97 15.66
C ALA A 243 -14.86 17.60 14.59
N ARG A 244 -14.37 18.64 13.88
CA ARG A 244 -15.08 19.25 12.75
C ARG A 244 -15.22 18.29 11.56
N GLY A 245 -14.14 17.58 11.22
CA GLY A 245 -14.17 16.59 10.12
C GLY A 245 -15.16 15.45 10.40
N VAL A 246 -15.19 14.94 11.64
CA VAL A 246 -16.14 13.91 12.06
C VAL A 246 -17.56 14.46 12.09
N SER A 247 -17.78 15.66 12.65
CA SER A 247 -19.08 16.32 12.68
C SER A 247 -19.71 16.43 11.29
N ASN A 248 -18.94 16.88 10.31
CA ASN A 248 -19.41 17.01 8.92
C ASN A 248 -19.73 15.65 8.29
N ARG A 249 -18.91 14.62 8.51
CA ARG A 249 -19.06 13.31 7.87
C ARG A 249 -20.11 12.42 8.51
N LEU A 250 -20.32 12.55 9.83
CA LEU A 250 -21.27 11.73 10.59
C LEU A 250 -22.58 12.45 10.91
N GLY A 251 -22.74 13.71 10.48
CA GLY A 251 -23.98 14.47 10.66
C GLY A 251 -24.30 14.78 12.13
N MET A 252 -23.27 15.04 12.95
CA MET A 252 -23.41 15.33 14.39
C MET A 252 -22.86 16.70 14.76
N THR A 253 -23.12 17.17 15.98
CA THR A 253 -22.54 18.43 16.47
C THR A 253 -21.03 18.30 16.67
N VAL A 254 -20.30 19.41 16.53
CA VAL A 254 -18.84 19.44 16.77
C VAL A 254 -18.49 19.02 18.21
N SER A 255 -19.31 19.39 19.20
CA SER A 255 -19.14 18.94 20.59
C SER A 255 -19.34 17.42 20.73
N GLY A 256 -20.38 16.86 20.08
CA GLY A 256 -20.63 15.42 20.04
C GLY A 256 -19.46 14.65 19.41
N ALA A 257 -18.93 15.16 18.29
CA ALA A 257 -17.77 14.59 17.62
C ALA A 257 -16.51 14.62 18.50
N GLY A 258 -16.30 15.72 19.24
CA GLY A 258 -15.20 15.82 20.20
C GLY A 258 -15.30 14.77 21.32
N LYS A 259 -16.50 14.56 21.87
CA LYS A 259 -16.75 13.52 22.89
C LYS A 259 -16.55 12.11 22.33
N LEU A 260 -17.01 11.86 21.10
CA LEU A 260 -16.82 10.58 20.43
C LEU A 260 -15.33 10.26 20.22
N LEU A 261 -14.54 11.24 19.75
CA LEU A 261 -13.11 11.08 19.55
C LEU A 261 -12.35 10.89 20.87
N ALA A 262 -12.72 11.63 21.91
CA ALA A 262 -12.15 11.44 23.25
C ALA A 262 -12.41 10.01 23.76
N ARG A 263 -13.66 9.53 23.67
CA ARG A 263 -14.03 8.15 24.02
C ARG A 263 -13.23 7.13 23.20
N ALA A 264 -13.11 7.32 21.89
CA ALA A 264 -12.35 6.41 21.04
C ALA A 264 -10.85 6.38 21.41
N ALA A 265 -10.29 7.53 21.80
CA ALA A 265 -8.91 7.64 22.26
C ALA A 265 -8.68 7.00 23.64
N GLU A 266 -9.61 7.16 24.59
CA GLU A 266 -9.59 6.46 25.89
C GLU A 266 -9.60 4.94 25.73
N ARG A 267 -10.20 4.43 24.65
CA ARG A 267 -10.21 3.01 24.28
C ARG A 267 -9.00 2.59 23.42
N GLY A 268 -8.04 3.48 23.18
CA GLY A 268 -6.83 3.19 22.41
C GLY A 268 -7.04 3.03 20.90
N LEU A 269 -8.22 3.40 20.37
CA LEU A 269 -8.53 3.29 18.94
C LEU A 269 -7.93 4.43 18.11
N PHE A 270 -7.79 5.59 18.74
CA PHE A 270 -7.17 6.80 18.21
C PHE A 270 -6.16 7.37 19.19
N VAL A 271 -5.21 8.15 18.69
CA VAL A 271 -4.22 8.88 19.47
C VAL A 271 -4.31 10.35 19.11
N GLU A 272 -4.41 11.21 20.12
CA GLU A 272 -4.34 12.67 19.94
C GLU A 272 -2.90 13.07 19.61
N VAL A 273 -2.70 13.80 18.51
CA VAL A 273 -1.35 14.13 18.01
C VAL A 273 -1.09 15.62 17.87
N SER A 274 -2.10 16.48 18.02
CA SER A 274 -1.94 17.92 17.83
C SER A 274 -1.27 18.62 19.02
N GLY A 275 -1.35 18.06 20.23
CA GLY A 275 -0.81 18.66 21.45
C GLY A 275 -1.52 19.97 21.85
N ARG A 276 -2.68 20.28 21.26
CA ARG A 276 -3.41 21.53 21.46
C ARG A 276 -4.65 21.34 22.33
N THR A 277 -5.00 22.38 23.09
CA THR A 277 -6.23 22.45 23.89
C THR A 277 -7.47 22.69 23.03
N SER A 278 -7.32 23.42 21.92
CA SER A 278 -8.35 23.63 20.91
C SER A 278 -7.89 23.04 19.57
N TRP A 279 -8.82 22.50 18.77
CA TRP A 279 -8.55 21.92 17.45
C TRP A 279 -7.70 20.64 17.45
N ARG A 280 -8.09 19.68 18.31
CA ARG A 280 -7.44 18.38 18.40
C ARG A 280 -7.53 17.58 17.10
N VAL A 281 -6.39 16.98 16.75
CA VAL A 281 -6.29 16.00 15.67
C VAL A 281 -6.02 14.64 16.29
N TYR A 282 -6.77 13.65 15.82
CA TYR A 282 -6.68 12.27 16.25
C TYR A 282 -6.27 11.42 15.06
N ILE A 283 -5.34 10.48 15.26
CA ILE A 283 -4.92 9.52 14.24
C ILE A 283 -5.08 8.10 14.76
N THR A 284 -5.43 7.16 13.90
CA THR A 284 -5.37 5.74 14.25
C THR A 284 -3.91 5.31 14.51
N SER A 285 -3.71 4.37 15.42
CA SER A 285 -2.37 4.04 15.94
C SER A 285 -1.42 3.45 14.88
N GLU A 286 -1.92 2.56 14.03
CA GLU A 286 -1.20 1.98 12.90
C GLU A 286 -0.65 2.98 11.86
N ALA A 287 -1.35 4.08 11.60
CA ALA A 287 -1.09 5.14 10.64
C ALA A 287 -0.11 6.10 11.27
N GLY A 288 -0.32 6.44 12.54
CA GLY A 288 0.67 7.18 13.32
C GLY A 288 2.01 6.47 13.34
N ILE A 289 2.05 5.15 13.51
CA ILE A 289 3.29 4.36 13.44
C ILE A 289 3.87 4.36 12.02
N ALA A 290 3.04 4.10 11.00
CA ALA A 290 3.50 4.04 9.61
C ALA A 290 4.08 5.37 9.11
N LEU A 291 3.56 6.50 9.60
CA LEU A 291 4.01 7.85 9.25
C LEU A 291 5.14 8.36 10.16
N GLY A 292 5.58 7.57 11.15
CA GLY A 292 6.62 7.98 12.10
C GLY A 292 6.19 9.03 13.12
N ILE A 293 4.88 9.28 13.26
CA ILE A 293 4.30 10.19 14.27
C ILE A 293 4.30 9.51 15.65
N LEU A 294 4.07 8.20 15.67
CA LEU A 294 4.03 7.38 16.88
C LEU A 294 5.18 6.37 16.86
N ALA A 295 5.77 6.11 18.03
CA ALA A 295 6.73 5.02 18.16
C ALA A 295 6.02 3.67 18.04
N ALA A 296 6.60 2.74 17.27
CA ALA A 296 6.13 1.37 17.26
C ALA A 296 6.29 0.74 18.66
N PRO A 297 5.30 -0.02 19.16
CA PRO A 297 5.43 -0.75 20.42
C PRO A 297 6.66 -1.66 20.40
N ARG A 298 7.49 -1.58 21.44
CA ARG A 298 8.64 -2.47 21.63
C ARG A 298 8.28 -3.58 22.60
N GLY A 299 8.56 -4.84 22.25
CA GLY A 299 8.33 -6.01 23.12
C GLY A 299 7.67 -7.19 22.40
N ARG A 300 7.41 -8.28 23.15
CA ARG A 300 6.69 -9.44 22.63
C ARG A 300 5.25 -9.04 22.28
N PRO A 301 4.70 -9.46 21.13
CA PRO A 301 3.30 -9.23 20.80
C PRO A 301 2.38 -9.74 21.93
N PRO A 302 1.33 -8.99 22.31
CA PRO A 302 0.32 -9.51 23.22
C PRO A 302 -0.31 -10.77 22.60
N SER A 303 -0.66 -11.75 23.45
CA SER A 303 -1.34 -12.97 23.00
C SER A 303 -2.59 -12.61 22.19
N PRO A 304 -2.88 -13.34 21.11
CA PRO A 304 -4.10 -13.12 20.36
C PRO A 304 -5.32 -13.24 21.31
N PRO A 305 -6.37 -12.43 21.11
CA PRO A 305 -7.60 -12.59 21.88
C PRO A 305 -8.13 -14.02 21.69
N PRO A 306 -8.78 -14.60 22.71
CA PRO A 306 -9.37 -15.93 22.59
C PRO A 306 -10.40 -15.94 21.45
N PRO A 307 -10.52 -17.06 20.71
CA PRO A 307 -11.49 -17.20 19.63
C PRO A 307 -12.91 -16.95 20.14
N SER A 308 -13.77 -16.42 19.27
CA SER A 308 -15.18 -16.21 19.61
C SER A 308 -15.91 -17.55 19.57
N PRO A 309 -16.56 -18.00 20.67
CA PRO A 309 -17.27 -19.28 20.70
C PRO A 309 -18.36 -19.40 19.63
N GLY A 310 -18.94 -18.28 19.21
CA GLY A 310 -19.94 -18.24 18.15
C GLY A 310 -19.36 -18.44 16.74
N LEU A 311 -18.12 -17.99 16.50
CA LEU A 311 -17.44 -18.16 15.21
C LEU A 311 -16.98 -19.60 15.01
N ASP A 312 -16.48 -20.25 16.06
CA ASP A 312 -16.04 -21.64 16.00
C ASP A 312 -17.20 -22.57 15.62
N ALA A 313 -18.39 -22.35 16.18
CA ALA A 313 -19.58 -23.11 15.82
C ALA A 313 -19.98 -22.95 14.34
N VAL A 314 -19.82 -21.73 13.79
CA VAL A 314 -20.10 -21.43 12.38
C VAL A 314 -19.07 -22.09 11.46
N LEU A 315 -17.78 -21.99 11.80
CA LEU A 315 -16.70 -22.62 11.02
C LEU A 315 -16.85 -24.14 11.02
N CYS A 316 -17.11 -24.76 12.16
CA CYS A 316 -17.36 -26.20 12.23
C CYS A 316 -18.64 -26.64 11.49
N ALA A 317 -19.63 -25.76 11.34
CA ALA A 317 -20.80 -26.05 10.50
C ALA A 317 -20.42 -26.00 9.01
N PHE A 318 -19.68 -24.96 8.60
CA PHE A 318 -19.18 -24.82 7.24
C PHE A 318 -18.26 -25.98 6.83
N ASP A 319 -17.32 -26.38 7.69
CA ASP A 319 -16.41 -27.52 7.41
C ASP A 319 -17.20 -28.82 7.20
N ARG A 320 -18.25 -29.05 7.98
CA ARG A 320 -19.15 -30.20 7.80
C ARG A 320 -19.93 -30.15 6.48
N GLU A 321 -20.35 -28.96 6.06
CA GLU A 321 -20.99 -28.77 4.76
C GLU A 321 -20.03 -29.04 3.60
N MET A 322 -18.79 -28.54 3.69
CA MET A 322 -17.77 -28.79 2.67
C MET A 322 -17.39 -30.27 2.57
N GLU A 323 -17.19 -30.96 3.69
CA GLU A 323 -16.95 -32.41 3.70
C GLU A 323 -18.13 -33.20 3.09
N ALA A 324 -19.38 -32.75 3.30
CA ALA A 324 -20.54 -33.40 2.71
C ALA A 324 -20.56 -33.21 1.18
N ILE A 325 -20.18 -32.03 0.70
CA ILE A 325 -20.04 -31.72 -0.73
C ILE A 325 -18.93 -32.59 -1.36
N ASP A 326 -17.76 -32.65 -0.75
CA ASP A 326 -16.63 -33.45 -1.25
C ASP A 326 -17.03 -34.93 -1.38
N ARG A 327 -17.72 -35.50 -0.37
CA ARG A 327 -18.22 -36.89 -0.41
C ARG A 327 -19.28 -37.14 -1.49
N LEU A 328 -20.04 -36.11 -1.88
CA LEU A 328 -21.00 -36.22 -2.98
C LEU A 328 -20.29 -36.22 -4.34
N LEU A 329 -19.24 -35.40 -4.47
CA LEU A 329 -18.42 -35.31 -5.67
C LEU A 329 -17.55 -36.55 -5.90
N GLU A 330 -17.14 -37.25 -4.84
CA GLU A 330 -16.39 -38.53 -4.95
C GLU A 330 -17.27 -39.72 -5.37
N LYS A 331 -18.60 -39.60 -5.28
CA LYS A 331 -19.56 -40.67 -5.59
C LYS A 331 -20.27 -40.53 -6.94
N GLY A 332 -20.03 -39.43 -7.66
CA GLY A 332 -20.54 -39.18 -9.01
C GLY A 332 -19.47 -39.42 -10.07
#